data_AF-A0A1G2XEQ0-F1
#
_entry.id   AF-A0A1G2XEQ0-F1
#
_cell.length_a   1.000
_cell.length_b   1.000
_cell.length_c   1.000
_cell.angle_alpha   90.00
_cell.angle_beta   90.00
_cell.angle_gamma   90.00
#
_symmetry.space_group_name_H-M   'P 1'
#
loop_
_entity.id
_entity.type
_entity.pdbx_description
1 polymer ?
#
loop_
_entity_poly.entity_id
_entity_poly.type
_entity_poly.pdbx_seq_one_letter_code
_entity_poly.pdbx_strand_id
1 'polypeptide(L)'
;MESVKLLDRAFPSITCFEPSDEGNKRMQSQKAVCMFSSYDDIEGYVRYLENENKNVYLKIFDLPVRDRAKAMIDLHGRHITAASLFPDLDGICKALKEKHF
;
A
#
# COMPACT_ATOMS: atom_id res chain seq x y z
N MET A 1 -5.42 -13.77 47.29
CA MET A 1 -5.65 -12.59 46.43
C MET A 1 -4.56 -12.64 45.37
N GLU A 2 -4.88 -13.24 44.23
CA GLU A 2 -3.92 -13.55 43.18
C GLU A 2 -3.52 -12.25 42.48
N SER A 3 -2.24 -11.88 42.52
CA SER A 3 -1.74 -10.67 41.89
C SER A 3 -1.90 -10.81 40.38
N VAL A 4 -2.82 -10.05 39.79
CA VAL A 4 -2.92 -9.89 38.35
C VAL A 4 -1.59 -9.30 37.89
N LYS A 5 -0.74 -10.13 37.28
CA LYS A 5 0.46 -9.65 36.60
C LYS A 5 -0.03 -8.81 35.42
N LEU A 6 0.01 -7.49 35.58
CA LEU A 6 -0.11 -6.58 34.46
C LEU A 6 0.99 -7.02 33.47
N LEU A 7 0.59 -7.53 32.30
CA LEU A 7 1.53 -7.82 31.22
C LEU A 7 2.18 -6.48 30.87
N ASP A 8 3.39 -6.31 31.39
CA ASP A 8 4.18 -5.11 31.26
C ASP A 8 4.38 -4.84 29.77
N ARG A 9 3.80 -3.72 29.32
CA ARG A 9 3.91 -3.09 27.99
C ARG A 9 4.10 -4.04 26.81
N ALA A 10 3.07 -4.13 25.94
CA ALA A 10 3.21 -4.78 24.64
C ALA A 10 4.47 -4.26 23.93
N PHE A 11 5.42 -5.17 23.68
CA PHE A 11 6.62 -4.85 22.92
C PHE A 11 6.19 -4.32 21.55
N PRO A 12 6.85 -3.27 21.03
CA PRO A 12 6.59 -2.79 19.68
C PRO A 12 6.68 -3.94 18.68
N SER A 13 5.60 -4.18 17.93
CA SER A 13 5.47 -5.35 17.08
C SER A 13 4.87 -4.97 15.73
N ILE A 14 5.31 -5.70 14.72
CA ILE A 14 4.84 -5.60 13.35
C ILE A 14 4.47 -7.00 12.90
N THR A 15 3.25 -7.16 12.41
CA THR A 15 2.73 -8.45 11.93
C THR A 15 2.07 -8.26 10.59
N CYS A 16 2.58 -8.93 9.56
CA CYS A 16 1.92 -9.02 8.26
C CYS A 16 0.79 -10.03 8.31
N PHE A 17 -0.28 -9.77 7.57
CA PHE A 17 -1.41 -10.68 7.45
C PHE A 17 -2.06 -10.56 6.08
N GLU A 18 -2.85 -11.55 5.71
CA GLU A 18 -3.60 -11.59 4.45
C GLU A 18 -5.10 -11.53 4.78
N PRO A 19 -5.77 -10.38 4.58
CA PRO A 19 -7.21 -10.29 4.78
C PRO A 19 -7.96 -11.11 3.73
N SER A 20 -9.17 -11.57 4.08
CA SER A 20 -10.11 -12.14 3.11
C SER A 20 -10.61 -11.08 2.14
N ASP A 21 -10.76 -11.45 0.87
CA ASP A 21 -11.25 -10.59 -0.20
C ASP A 21 -12.77 -10.63 -0.37
N GLU A 22 -13.46 -11.41 0.46
CA GLU A 22 -14.90 -11.57 0.42
C GLU A 22 -15.61 -10.21 0.45
N GLY A 23 -16.41 -9.93 -0.57
CA GLY A 23 -17.14 -8.67 -0.71
C GLY A 23 -16.31 -7.48 -1.19
N ASN A 24 -14.99 -7.60 -1.32
CA ASN A 24 -14.11 -6.53 -1.76
C ASN A 24 -13.34 -6.87 -3.05
N LYS A 25 -14.02 -6.69 -4.18
CA LYS A 25 -13.43 -6.88 -5.53
C LYS A 25 -12.19 -6.00 -5.80
N ARG A 26 -12.07 -4.85 -5.11
CA ARG A 26 -10.90 -3.96 -5.25
C ARG A 26 -9.66 -4.57 -4.63
N MET A 27 -9.80 -5.37 -3.57
CA MET A 27 -8.66 -5.98 -2.88
C MET A 27 -7.87 -6.93 -3.80
N GLN A 28 -8.57 -7.73 -4.60
CA GLN A 28 -7.94 -8.60 -5.60
C GLN A 28 -7.21 -7.82 -6.68
N SER A 29 -7.76 -6.68 -7.07
CA SER A 29 -7.25 -5.84 -8.15
C SER A 29 -6.04 -5.01 -7.73
N GLN A 30 -6.03 -4.52 -6.48
CA GLN A 30 -5.04 -3.55 -5.99
C GLN A 30 -3.84 -4.20 -5.30
N LYS A 31 -3.89 -5.51 -5.00
CA LYS A 31 -2.80 -6.33 -4.43
C LYS A 31 -1.88 -5.56 -3.47
N ALA A 32 -2.24 -5.54 -2.20
CA ALA A 32 -1.45 -4.90 -1.14
C ALA A 32 -0.85 -5.93 -0.18
N VAL A 33 0.23 -5.54 0.50
CA VAL A 33 0.69 -6.22 1.72
C VAL A 33 -0.01 -5.54 2.89
N CYS A 34 -0.73 -6.32 3.71
CA CYS A 34 -1.41 -5.81 4.88
C CYS A 34 -0.61 -6.10 6.14
N MET A 35 -0.61 -5.14 7.06
CA MET A 35 0.23 -5.16 8.24
C MET A 35 -0.49 -4.50 9.42
N PHE A 36 -0.33 -5.10 10.60
CA PHE A 36 -0.67 -4.49 11.88
C PHE A 36 0.64 -4.06 12.55
N SER A 37 0.67 -2.84 13.10
CA SER A 37 1.84 -2.29 13.76
C SER A 37 1.43 -1.53 15.02
N SER A 38 2.19 -1.69 16.10
CA SER A 38 2.07 -0.86 17.29
C SER A 38 3.00 0.36 17.30
N TYR A 39 3.80 0.55 16.25
CA TYR A 39 4.59 1.77 16.03
C TYR A 39 3.69 2.89 15.49
N ASP A 40 3.80 4.08 16.09
CA ASP A 40 3.14 5.30 15.61
C ASP A 40 3.87 5.89 14.40
N ASP A 41 5.20 5.91 14.43
CA ASP A 41 6.08 6.34 13.34
C ASP A 41 6.72 5.15 12.64
N ILE A 42 6.00 4.57 11.68
CA ILE A 42 6.49 3.45 10.86
C ILE A 42 7.71 3.88 10.02
N GLU A 43 7.73 5.10 9.50
CA GLU A 43 8.84 5.56 8.66
C GLU A 43 10.12 5.73 9.49
N GLY A 44 10.01 6.31 10.68
CA GLY A 44 11.09 6.40 11.65
C GLY A 44 11.64 5.03 12.05
N TYR A 45 10.74 4.04 12.28
CA TYR A 45 11.16 2.67 12.56
C TYR A 45 11.94 2.04 11.40
N VAL A 46 11.48 2.23 10.16
CA VAL A 46 12.20 1.72 8.98
C VAL A 46 13.58 2.37 8.88
N ARG A 47 13.69 3.69 9.07
CA ARG A 47 14.97 4.40 9.07
C ARG A 47 15.91 3.94 10.20
N TYR A 48 15.38 3.60 11.37
CA TYR A 48 16.17 2.99 12.45
C TYR A 48 16.78 1.66 11.99
N LEU A 49 15.98 0.78 11.38
CA LEU A 49 16.48 -0.49 10.84
C LEU A 49 17.49 -0.28 9.71
N GLU A 50 17.30 0.73 8.86
CA GLU A 50 18.26 1.05 7.80
C GLU A 50 19.64 1.40 8.35
N ASN A 51 19.68 2.16 9.46
CA ASN A 51 20.92 2.52 10.15
C ASN A 51 21.60 1.31 10.81
N GLU A 52 20.83 0.49 11.54
CA GLU A 52 21.34 -0.72 12.21
C GLU A 52 21.90 -1.73 11.21
N ASN A 53 21.15 -1.96 10.11
CA ASN A 53 21.51 -2.95 9.11
C ASN A 53 22.45 -2.42 8.02
N LYS A 54 22.75 -1.11 8.03
CA LYS A 54 23.53 -0.41 7.00
C LYS A 54 23.00 -0.66 5.58
N ASN A 55 21.68 -0.67 5.42
CA ASN A 55 21.01 -0.92 4.15
C ASN A 55 19.80 -0.01 3.99
N VAL A 56 19.50 0.47 2.77
CA VAL A 56 18.38 1.38 2.50
C VAL A 56 17.19 0.60 1.94
N TYR A 57 16.04 0.73 2.60
CA TYR A 57 14.77 0.09 2.26
C TYR A 57 13.79 1.03 1.57
N LEU A 58 13.72 2.30 1.98
CA LEU A 58 12.82 3.31 1.41
C LEU A 58 13.52 4.21 0.40
N LYS A 59 12.82 4.49 -0.69
CA LYS A 59 13.28 5.42 -1.73
C LYS A 59 12.15 6.38 -2.08
N ILE A 60 12.50 7.66 -2.19
CA ILE A 60 11.60 8.72 -2.57
C ILE A 60 11.81 8.99 -4.06
N PHE A 61 10.71 9.08 -4.80
CA PHE A 61 10.72 9.42 -6.22
C PHE A 61 9.76 10.59 -6.44
N ASP A 62 10.27 11.67 -7.04
CA ASP A 62 9.43 12.76 -7.52
C ASP A 62 8.86 12.41 -8.89
N LEU A 63 7.54 12.58 -9.06
CA LEU A 63 6.86 12.38 -10.34
C LEU A 63 6.28 13.70 -10.84
N PRO A 64 6.96 14.42 -11.75
CA PRO A 64 6.48 15.67 -12.31
C PRO A 64 5.13 15.51 -13.03
N VAL A 65 4.23 16.49 -12.87
CA VAL A 65 2.91 16.48 -13.53
C VAL A 65 3.01 16.40 -15.06
N ARG A 66 4.07 17.00 -15.64
CA ARG A 66 4.36 16.92 -17.09
C ARG A 66 4.58 15.49 -17.59
N ASP A 67 5.01 14.58 -16.72
CA ASP A 67 5.28 13.18 -17.07
C ASP A 67 4.02 12.30 -17.00
N ARG A 68 2.86 12.88 -16.62
CA ARG A 68 1.58 12.16 -16.55
C ARG A 68 1.29 11.36 -17.82
N ALA A 69 1.42 11.98 -19.00
CA ALA A 69 1.08 11.31 -20.25
C ALA A 69 1.95 10.05 -20.48
N LYS A 70 3.25 10.18 -20.21
CA LYS A 70 4.21 9.07 -20.31
C LYS A 70 3.88 7.96 -19.31
N ALA A 71 3.65 8.33 -18.05
CA ALA A 71 3.29 7.38 -17.00
C ALA A 71 2.00 6.62 -17.32
N MET A 72 0.98 7.30 -17.85
CA MET A 72 -0.28 6.65 -18.23
C MET A 72 -0.12 5.69 -19.42
N ILE A 73 0.72 6.02 -20.40
CA ILE A 73 1.05 5.11 -21.51
C ILE A 73 1.72 3.84 -20.97
N ASP A 74 2.71 4.00 -20.08
CA ASP A 74 3.42 2.87 -19.48
C ASP A 74 2.49 1.98 -18.65
N LEU A 75 1.60 2.58 -17.84
CA LEU A 75 0.59 1.87 -17.06
C LEU A 75 -0.39 1.10 -17.95
N HIS A 76 -0.90 1.74 -19.02
CA HIS A 76 -1.77 1.08 -19.98
C HIS A 76 -1.08 -0.09 -20.70
N GLY A 77 0.18 0.07 -21.10
CA GLY A 77 0.98 -1.02 -21.70
C GLY A 77 1.16 -2.21 -20.76
N ARG A 78 1.05 -1.99 -19.44
CA ARG A 78 1.10 -3.03 -18.40
C ARG A 78 -0.29 -3.53 -17.97
N HIS A 79 -1.35 -3.14 -18.68
CA HIS A 79 -2.74 -3.46 -18.33
C HIS A 79 -3.19 -2.92 -16.96
N ILE A 80 -2.53 -1.86 -16.48
CA ILE A 80 -2.93 -1.14 -15.27
C ILE A 80 -3.78 0.04 -15.70
N THR A 81 -5.10 -0.07 -15.53
CA THR A 81 -6.09 0.93 -15.90
C THR A 81 -7.00 1.23 -14.71
N ALA A 82 -7.77 2.32 -14.77
CA ALA A 82 -8.79 2.57 -13.76
C ALA A 82 -9.80 1.42 -13.64
N ALA A 83 -10.19 0.81 -14.76
CA ALA A 83 -11.13 -0.33 -14.78
C ALA A 83 -10.54 -1.60 -14.17
N SER A 84 -9.22 -1.83 -14.32
CA SER A 84 -8.57 -3.01 -13.74
C SER A 84 -8.29 -2.86 -12.26
N LEU A 85 -8.06 -1.63 -11.75
CA LEU A 85 -7.84 -1.35 -10.33
C LEU A 85 -9.14 -1.17 -9.53
N PHE A 86 -10.19 -0.70 -10.20
CA PHE A 86 -11.51 -0.44 -9.64
C PHE A 86 -12.54 -1.13 -10.52
N PRO A 87 -12.86 -2.41 -10.24
CA PRO A 87 -13.78 -3.21 -11.05
C PRO A 87 -15.25 -2.87 -10.71
N ASP A 88 -15.57 -1.58 -10.79
CA ASP A 88 -16.89 -0.99 -10.64
C ASP A 88 -17.22 -0.12 -11.85
N LEU A 89 -18.46 0.36 -11.92
CA LEU A 89 -18.92 1.19 -13.03
C LEU A 89 -18.09 2.47 -13.16
N ASP A 90 -17.69 3.06 -12.04
CA ASP A 90 -16.90 4.29 -12.00
C ASP A 90 -15.49 4.08 -12.59
N GLY A 91 -14.83 2.96 -12.24
CA GLY A 91 -13.53 2.61 -12.80
C GLY A 91 -13.59 2.36 -14.31
N ILE A 92 -14.64 1.70 -14.79
CA ILE A 92 -14.89 1.49 -16.22
C ILE A 92 -15.08 2.84 -16.93
N CYS A 93 -15.98 3.68 -16.43
CA CYS A 93 -16.24 5.00 -16.99
C CYS A 93 -14.99 5.89 -16.99
N LYS A 94 -14.17 5.82 -15.94
CA LYS A 94 -12.90 6.56 -15.86
C LYS A 94 -11.89 6.07 -16.90
N ALA A 95 -11.77 4.77 -17.11
CA ALA A 95 -10.89 4.22 -18.15
C ALA A 95 -11.36 4.60 -19.56
N LEU A 96 -12.67 4.61 -19.82
CA LEU A 96 -13.24 5.07 -21.09
C LEU A 96 -13.00 6.57 -21.30
N LYS A 97 -13.14 7.38 -20.24
CA LYS A 97 -12.82 8.80 -20.29
C LYS A 97 -11.36 9.00 -20.69
N GLU A 98 -10.42 8.36 -19.99
CA GLU A 98 -8.98 8.48 -20.28
C GLU A 98 -8.58 8.03 -21.69
N LYS A 99 -9.38 7.16 -22.33
CA LYS A 99 -9.12 6.65 -23.68
C LYS A 99 -9.76 7.49 -24.79
N HIS A 100 -10.93 8.11 -24.53
CA HIS A 100 -11.77 8.68 -25.58
C HIS A 100 -12.04 10.19 -25.43
N PHE A 101 -11.75 10.81 -24.28
CA PHE A 101 -12.07 12.20 -23.97
C PHE A 101 -10.88 12.92 -23.32
#